data_AF-A0ABF7R2G4-F1
#
_entry.id   AF-A0ABF7R2G4-F1
#
_cell.length_a   1.000
_cell.length_b   1.000
_cell.length_c   1.000
_cell.angle_alpha   90.00
_cell.angle_beta   90.00
_cell.angle_gamma   90.00
#
_symmetry.space_group_name_H-M   'P 1'
#
loop_
_entity.id
_entity.type
_entity.pdbx_description
1 polymer ?
#
loop_
_entity_poly.entity_id
_entity_poly.type
_entity_poly.pdbx_seq_one_letter_code
_entity_poly.pdbx_strand_id
1 'polypeptide(L)'
;MSEEVKIDAKRVQAITNMGQAYDDVDPLVEAARNHAIKECRRYNFLVNSQNKYDYSILKGLFNKMGEENYIEPNLMCELGLNISLGSNIYINHNMVILDCNEVTIGDHVYIGPKVGLYCANHAEDPVERANHQVYAKPIHISDSVLPGVTIGENSIIGRHQGHPR
;
A
#
# COMPACT_ATOMS: atom_id res chain seq x y z
N MET A 1 -12.60 -26.71 -0.10
CA MET A 1 -11.96 -25.97 0.99
C MET A 1 -10.62 -25.50 0.46
N SER A 2 -10.50 -24.23 0.09
CA SER A 2 -9.21 -23.68 -0.38
C SER A 2 -8.28 -23.60 0.83
N GLU A 3 -7.12 -24.26 0.76
CA GLU A 3 -6.05 -24.03 1.73
C GLU A 3 -5.74 -22.54 1.79
N GLU A 4 -5.74 -21.99 2.98
CA GLU A 4 -5.35 -20.61 3.22
C GLU A 4 -3.83 -20.53 2.98
N VAL A 5 -3.44 -19.97 1.83
CA VAL A 5 -2.02 -19.78 1.49
C VAL A 5 -1.44 -18.86 2.54
N LYS A 6 -0.60 -19.42 3.42
CA LYS A 6 0.09 -18.67 4.46
C LYS A 6 1.23 -17.89 3.80
N ILE A 7 1.03 -16.59 3.61
CA ILE A 7 2.05 -15.70 3.06
C ILE A 7 3.18 -15.55 4.07
N ASP A 8 4.42 -15.84 3.64
CA ASP A 8 5.62 -15.57 4.43
C ASP A 8 6.02 -14.11 4.25
N ALA A 9 5.45 -13.24 5.08
CA ALA A 9 5.66 -11.80 5.00
C ALA A 9 7.15 -11.42 5.06
N LYS A 10 7.96 -12.11 5.89
CA LYS A 10 9.39 -11.78 6.02
C LYS A 10 10.14 -12.07 4.74
N ARG A 11 9.81 -13.18 4.06
CA ARG A 11 10.47 -13.53 2.81
C ARG A 11 10.08 -12.59 1.67
N VAL A 12 8.82 -12.18 1.61
CA VAL A 12 8.35 -11.19 0.62
C VAL A 12 9.00 -9.83 0.89
N GLN A 13 9.01 -9.35 2.13
CA GLN A 13 9.69 -8.11 2.54
C GLN A 13 11.20 -8.16 2.24
N ALA A 14 11.83 -9.31 2.44
CA ALA A 14 13.24 -9.50 2.11
C ALA A 14 13.52 -9.44 0.60
N ILE A 15 12.51 -9.60 -0.26
CA ILE A 15 12.63 -9.38 -1.71
C ILE A 15 12.36 -7.90 -2.04
N THR A 16 11.25 -7.38 -1.53
CA THR A 16 10.73 -6.06 -1.95
C THR A 16 11.48 -4.89 -1.32
N ASN A 17 12.01 -5.06 -0.10
CA ASN A 17 12.65 -3.98 0.66
C ASN A 17 14.18 -3.96 0.54
N MET A 18 14.77 -4.72 -0.40
CA MET A 18 16.24 -4.81 -0.57
C MET A 18 16.91 -3.50 -1.03
N GLY A 19 16.13 -2.53 -1.51
CA GLY A 19 16.65 -1.29 -2.08
C GLY A 19 17.36 -1.47 -3.43
N GLN A 20 17.21 -2.65 -4.05
CA GLN A 20 17.70 -3.01 -5.38
C GLN A 20 16.53 -3.46 -6.25
N ALA A 21 16.78 -3.62 -7.56
CA ALA A 21 15.80 -4.18 -8.46
C ALA A 21 15.42 -5.61 -8.06
N TYR A 22 14.14 -5.95 -8.15
CA TYR A 22 13.65 -7.32 -7.99
C TYR A 22 12.66 -7.68 -9.10
N ASP A 23 12.43 -8.99 -9.26
CA ASP A 23 11.47 -9.53 -10.22
C ASP A 23 10.04 -9.43 -9.68
N ASP A 24 9.21 -8.58 -10.29
CA ASP A 24 7.84 -8.33 -9.85
C ASP A 24 6.90 -9.54 -10.00
N VAL A 25 7.30 -10.54 -10.81
CA VAL A 25 6.57 -11.79 -11.01
C VAL A 25 7.17 -12.96 -10.22
N ASP A 26 8.02 -12.70 -9.22
CA ASP A 26 8.45 -13.73 -8.28
C ASP A 26 7.21 -14.41 -7.66
N PRO A 27 7.12 -15.76 -7.66
CA PRO A 27 5.93 -16.46 -7.19
C PRO A 27 5.49 -16.10 -5.76
N LEU A 28 6.41 -15.70 -4.88
CA LEU A 28 6.10 -15.26 -3.53
C LEU A 28 5.48 -13.86 -3.51
N VAL A 29 5.99 -12.96 -4.35
CA VAL A 29 5.44 -11.62 -4.52
C VAL A 29 4.06 -11.69 -5.17
N GLU A 30 3.89 -12.53 -6.19
CA GLU A 30 2.60 -12.74 -6.85
C GLU A 30 1.56 -13.34 -5.89
N ALA A 31 1.94 -14.34 -5.10
CA ALA A 31 1.06 -14.93 -4.09
C ALA A 31 0.61 -13.90 -3.04
N ALA A 32 1.54 -13.07 -2.55
CA ALA A 32 1.23 -11.99 -1.61
C ALA A 32 0.27 -10.95 -2.22
N ARG A 33 0.52 -10.55 -3.48
CA ARG A 33 -0.34 -9.60 -4.20
C ARG A 33 -1.76 -10.13 -4.38
N ASN A 34 -1.89 -11.38 -4.80
CA ASN A 34 -3.18 -12.03 -4.97
C ASN A 34 -3.96 -12.10 -3.65
N HIS A 35 -3.25 -12.36 -2.54
CA HIS A 35 -3.84 -12.33 -1.20
C HIS A 35 -4.32 -10.92 -0.82
N ALA A 36 -3.48 -9.89 -1.02
CA ALA A 36 -3.83 -8.50 -0.70
C ALA A 36 -5.06 -8.01 -1.48
N ILE A 37 -5.10 -8.26 -2.80
CA ILE A 37 -6.25 -7.93 -3.64
C ILE A 37 -7.53 -8.60 -3.14
N LYS A 38 -7.45 -9.87 -2.72
CA LYS A 38 -8.59 -10.61 -2.18
C LYS A 38 -9.10 -9.98 -0.88
N GLU A 39 -8.21 -9.66 0.06
CA GLU A 39 -8.59 -9.06 1.34
C GLU A 39 -9.11 -7.63 1.18
N CYS A 40 -8.52 -6.81 0.30
CA CYS A 40 -9.07 -5.50 -0.06
C CYS A 40 -10.48 -5.62 -0.64
N ARG A 41 -10.72 -6.57 -1.57
CA ARG A 41 -12.07 -6.83 -2.11
C ARG A 41 -13.05 -7.24 -1.01
N ARG A 42 -12.62 -8.09 -0.07
CA ARG A 42 -13.44 -8.52 1.06
C ARG A 42 -13.82 -7.35 1.97
N TYR A 43 -12.85 -6.53 2.36
CA TYR A 43 -13.06 -5.32 3.15
C TYR A 43 -14.04 -4.37 2.44
N ASN A 44 -13.74 -4.03 1.19
CA ASN A 44 -14.55 -3.11 0.39
C ASN A 44 -15.99 -3.60 0.22
N PHE A 45 -16.21 -4.91 0.02
CA PHE A 45 -17.55 -5.49 -0.09
C PHE A 45 -18.37 -5.29 1.19
N LEU A 46 -17.78 -5.61 2.35
CA LEU A 46 -18.47 -5.48 3.64
C LEU A 46 -18.85 -4.03 3.93
N VAL A 47 -17.94 -3.09 3.67
CA VAL A 47 -18.21 -1.67 3.90
C VAL A 47 -19.25 -1.14 2.89
N ASN A 48 -19.04 -1.34 1.59
CA ASN A 48 -19.94 -0.81 0.55
C ASN A 48 -21.35 -1.42 0.59
N SER A 49 -21.45 -2.73 0.85
CA SER A 49 -22.72 -3.45 0.66
C SER A 49 -23.46 -3.73 1.96
N GLN A 50 -22.77 -3.64 3.10
CA GLN A 50 -23.33 -4.00 4.40
C GLN A 50 -23.11 -2.91 5.46
N ASN A 51 -22.45 -1.80 5.11
CA ASN A 51 -22.04 -0.74 6.04
C ASN A 51 -21.30 -1.29 7.27
N LYS A 52 -20.53 -2.37 7.06
CA LYS A 52 -19.81 -3.08 8.13
C LYS A 52 -18.30 -2.87 7.99
N TYR A 53 -17.74 -2.15 8.96
CA TYR A 53 -16.31 -1.96 9.11
C TYR A 53 -15.72 -3.12 9.92
N ASP A 54 -15.01 -4.02 9.24
CA ASP A 54 -14.30 -5.14 9.87
C ASP A 54 -12.79 -4.90 9.75
N TYR A 55 -12.20 -4.25 10.75
CA TYR A 55 -10.78 -3.92 10.76
C TYR A 55 -9.89 -5.14 11.01
N SER A 56 -10.43 -6.29 11.40
CA SER A 56 -9.63 -7.53 11.54
C SER A 56 -9.03 -7.97 10.20
N ILE A 57 -9.70 -7.63 9.10
CA ILE A 57 -9.23 -7.85 7.72
C ILE A 57 -7.93 -7.08 7.48
N LEU A 58 -7.95 -5.78 7.77
CA LEU A 58 -6.82 -4.91 7.55
C LEU A 58 -5.70 -5.16 8.56
N LYS A 59 -6.03 -5.47 9.83
CA LYS A 59 -5.05 -5.90 10.84
C LYS A 59 -4.35 -7.20 10.46
N GLY A 60 -5.02 -8.11 9.75
CA GLY A 60 -4.42 -9.35 9.23
C GLY A 60 -3.61 -9.15 7.95
N LEU A 61 -3.89 -8.10 7.18
CA LEU A 61 -3.24 -7.79 5.92
C LEU A 61 -2.00 -6.90 6.09
N PHE A 62 -2.08 -5.90 6.97
CA PHE A 62 -1.03 -4.90 7.18
C PHE A 62 0.06 -5.39 8.12
N ASN A 63 1.28 -4.88 7.94
CA ASN A 63 2.40 -5.15 8.85
C ASN A 63 2.09 -4.66 10.27
N LYS A 64 1.50 -3.48 10.37
CA LYS A 64 1.07 -2.89 11.64
C LYS A 64 -0.15 -2.00 11.40
N MET A 65 -1.09 -2.04 12.33
CA MET A 65 -2.20 -1.09 12.36
C MET A 65 -2.51 -0.76 13.82
N GLY A 66 -2.43 0.53 14.15
CA GLY A 66 -2.85 1.05 15.45
C GLY A 66 -4.37 1.04 15.61
N GLU A 67 -4.84 1.79 16.61
CA GLU A 67 -6.25 1.81 17.01
C GLU A 67 -6.96 3.09 16.54
N GLU A 68 -8.28 3.12 16.66
CA GLU A 68 -9.12 4.30 16.32
C GLU A 68 -8.94 4.79 14.88
N ASN A 69 -8.66 3.87 13.95
CA ASN A 69 -8.52 4.18 12.53
C ASN A 69 -9.86 4.05 11.81
N TYR A 70 -10.10 4.95 10.86
CA TYR A 70 -11.28 4.93 9.99
C TYR A 70 -10.86 4.95 8.53
N ILE A 71 -11.23 3.91 7.79
CA ILE A 71 -10.77 3.70 6.40
C ILE A 71 -11.99 3.47 5.53
N GLU A 72 -12.31 4.47 4.71
CA GLU A 72 -13.39 4.41 3.75
C GLU A 72 -13.18 3.30 2.68
N PRO A 73 -14.26 2.80 2.06
CA PRO A 73 -14.17 1.73 1.08
C PRO A 73 -13.48 2.15 -0.23
N ASN A 74 -13.25 1.14 -1.06
CA ASN A 74 -12.46 1.20 -2.29
C ASN A 74 -10.97 1.40 -2.03
N LEU A 75 -10.49 0.91 -0.89
CA LEU A 75 -9.07 0.75 -0.61
C LEU A 75 -8.49 -0.33 -1.52
N MET A 76 -7.32 -0.06 -2.10
CA MET A 76 -6.49 -1.05 -2.78
C MET A 76 -5.06 -0.95 -2.27
N CYS A 77 -4.42 -2.08 -1.99
CA CYS A 77 -2.98 -2.15 -1.83
C CYS A 77 -2.36 -3.26 -2.68
N GLU A 78 -1.06 -3.13 -2.94
CA GLU A 78 -0.31 -4.11 -3.72
C GLU A 78 -0.08 -5.39 -2.91
N LEU A 79 0.54 -5.28 -1.73
CA LEU A 79 0.95 -6.42 -0.91
C LEU A 79 0.32 -6.37 0.48
N GLY A 80 0.05 -5.17 1.01
CA GLY A 80 -0.46 -4.93 2.36
C GLY A 80 0.61 -5.10 3.46
N LEU A 81 1.43 -6.14 3.33
CA LEU A 81 2.47 -6.54 4.29
C LEU A 81 3.65 -5.56 4.42
N ASN A 82 3.69 -4.46 3.66
CA ASN A 82 4.65 -3.37 3.84
C ASN A 82 4.02 -2.11 4.46
N ILE A 83 2.71 -2.14 4.75
CA ILE A 83 1.98 -0.98 5.27
C ILE A 83 1.97 -1.01 6.80
N SER A 84 2.43 0.08 7.40
CA SER A 84 2.38 0.32 8.84
C SER A 84 1.57 1.58 9.13
N LEU A 85 0.43 1.41 9.78
CA LEU A 85 -0.45 2.50 10.21
C LEU A 85 -0.31 2.74 11.72
N GLY A 86 -0.18 4.00 12.10
CA GLY A 86 -0.38 4.49 13.47
C GLY A 86 -1.84 4.42 13.92
N SER A 87 -2.22 5.31 14.81
CA SER A 87 -3.55 5.42 15.43
C SER A 87 -4.21 6.76 15.10
N ASN A 88 -5.55 6.83 15.23
CA ASN A 88 -6.33 8.02 14.93
C ASN A 88 -6.19 8.52 13.48
N ILE A 89 -6.13 7.60 12.52
CA ILE A 89 -6.03 7.91 11.09
C ILE A 89 -7.42 7.93 10.45
N TYR A 90 -7.66 8.88 9.56
CA TYR A 90 -8.80 8.88 8.64
C TYR A 90 -8.31 8.77 7.20
N ILE A 91 -8.71 7.72 6.47
CA ILE A 91 -8.43 7.55 5.04
C ILE A 91 -9.76 7.60 4.28
N ASN A 92 -9.87 8.53 3.34
CA ASN A 92 -11.09 8.72 2.55
C ASN A 92 -11.13 7.80 1.31
N HIS A 93 -12.26 7.79 0.60
CA HIS A 93 -12.58 6.85 -0.47
C HIS A 93 -11.51 6.76 -1.57
N ASN A 94 -11.40 5.57 -2.16
CA ASN A 94 -10.56 5.29 -3.33
C ASN A 94 -9.06 5.50 -3.09
N MET A 95 -8.57 5.10 -1.92
CA MET A 95 -7.14 5.07 -1.62
C MET A 95 -6.43 3.95 -2.37
N VAL A 96 -5.27 4.24 -2.96
CA VAL A 96 -4.39 3.23 -3.56
C VAL A 96 -3.00 3.28 -2.91
N ILE A 97 -2.49 2.14 -2.47
CA ILE A 97 -1.15 2.03 -1.87
C ILE A 97 -0.35 0.94 -2.60
N LEU A 98 0.58 1.31 -3.46
CA LEU A 98 1.52 0.36 -4.07
C LEU A 98 2.74 0.19 -3.17
N ASP A 99 2.59 -0.65 -2.14
CA ASP A 99 3.57 -0.92 -1.07
C ASP A 99 4.64 -1.94 -1.48
N CYS A 100 5.27 -1.73 -2.63
CA CYS A 100 6.43 -2.49 -3.09
C CYS A 100 7.71 -2.19 -2.25
N ASN A 101 7.63 -1.28 -1.28
CA ASN A 101 8.56 -1.09 -0.19
C ASN A 101 7.77 -0.57 1.03
N GLU A 102 8.43 -0.34 2.16
CA GLU A 102 7.80 0.13 3.39
C GLU A 102 6.97 1.41 3.18
N VAL A 103 5.72 1.39 3.65
CA VAL A 103 4.84 2.55 3.74
C VAL A 103 4.46 2.76 5.20
N THR A 104 4.95 3.83 5.81
CA THR A 104 4.64 4.17 7.20
C THR A 104 3.76 5.42 7.24
N ILE A 105 2.62 5.32 7.91
CA ILE A 105 1.75 6.46 8.21
C ILE A 105 1.67 6.59 9.72
N GLY A 106 2.03 7.77 10.23
CA GLY A 106 2.06 8.10 11.64
C GLY A 106 0.67 8.26 12.28
N ASP A 107 0.64 8.83 13.47
CA ASP A 107 -0.58 9.06 14.23
C ASP A 107 -1.29 10.36 13.82
N HIS A 108 -2.62 10.41 13.98
CA HIS A 108 -3.43 11.62 13.71
C HIS A 108 -3.33 12.15 12.28
N VAL A 109 -3.37 11.26 11.28
CA VAL A 109 -3.26 11.60 9.85
C VAL A 109 -4.62 11.56 9.16
N TYR A 110 -4.93 12.57 8.35
CA TYR A 110 -6.16 12.64 7.55
C TYR A 110 -5.82 12.67 6.05
N ILE A 111 -6.21 11.63 5.33
CA ILE A 111 -5.95 11.46 3.90
C ILE A 111 -7.24 11.69 3.12
N GLY A 112 -7.20 12.63 2.18
CA GLY A 112 -8.32 12.95 1.30
C GLY A 112 -8.67 11.84 0.30
N PRO A 113 -9.79 11.97 -0.44
CA PRO A 113 -10.23 10.94 -1.37
C PRO A 113 -9.33 10.90 -2.60
N LYS A 114 -9.24 9.73 -3.24
CA LYS A 114 -8.46 9.49 -4.47
C LYS A 114 -6.97 9.80 -4.34
N VAL A 115 -6.40 9.60 -3.14
CA VAL A 115 -4.96 9.68 -2.92
C VAL A 115 -4.31 8.35 -3.29
N GLY A 116 -3.11 8.44 -3.86
CA GLY A 116 -2.27 7.31 -4.18
C GLY A 116 -0.89 7.43 -3.53
N LEU A 117 -0.39 6.36 -2.91
CA LEU A 117 0.97 6.25 -2.41
C LEU A 117 1.68 5.16 -3.21
N TYR A 118 2.74 5.51 -3.93
CA TYR A 118 3.39 4.61 -4.88
C TYR A 118 4.88 4.47 -4.55
N CYS A 119 5.26 3.37 -3.89
CA CYS A 119 6.67 3.07 -3.61
C CYS A 119 7.41 2.61 -4.86
N ALA A 120 6.71 1.92 -5.77
CA ALA A 120 7.29 1.30 -6.96
C ALA A 120 7.47 2.29 -8.11
N ASN A 121 8.56 2.10 -8.86
CA ASN A 121 8.72 2.56 -10.22
C ASN A 121 9.31 1.42 -11.06
N HIS A 122 8.87 1.27 -12.31
CA HIS A 122 9.51 0.32 -13.22
C HIS A 122 10.95 0.75 -13.51
N ALA A 123 11.81 -0.20 -13.86
CA ALA A 123 13.17 0.13 -14.29
C ALA A 123 13.15 1.14 -15.45
N GLU A 124 14.06 2.11 -15.38
CA GLU A 124 14.20 3.14 -16.43
C GLU A 124 14.74 2.52 -17.73
N ASP A 125 15.66 1.56 -17.61
CA ASP A 125 16.17 0.80 -18.74
C ASP A 125 15.06 -0.08 -19.36
N PRO A 126 14.80 0.03 -20.68
CA PRO A 126 13.75 -0.73 -21.34
C PRO A 126 13.93 -2.26 -21.33
N VAL A 127 15.17 -2.75 -21.33
CA VAL A 127 15.47 -4.19 -21.29
C VAL A 127 15.19 -4.72 -19.89
N GLU A 128 15.65 -4.02 -18.86
CA GLU A 128 15.34 -4.38 -17.47
C GLU A 128 13.83 -4.31 -17.19
N ARG A 129 13.15 -3.28 -17.70
CA ARG A 129 11.69 -3.15 -17.59
C ARG A 129 10.95 -4.27 -18.32
N ALA A 130 11.42 -4.69 -19.48
CA ALA A 130 10.87 -5.83 -20.20
C ALA A 130 11.06 -7.15 -19.44
N ASN A 131 12.07 -7.22 -18.56
CA ASN A 131 12.32 -8.33 -17.64
C ASN A 131 11.69 -8.12 -16.25
N HIS A 132 10.63 -7.31 -16.17
CA HIS A 132 9.82 -7.09 -14.96
C HIS A 132 10.59 -6.50 -13.76
N GLN A 133 11.73 -5.87 -14.01
CA GLN A 133 12.50 -5.25 -12.92
C GLN A 133 11.82 -3.98 -12.43
N VAL A 134 11.69 -3.89 -11.10
CA VAL A 134 11.10 -2.75 -10.38
C VAL A 134 12.04 -2.24 -9.30
N TYR A 135 12.07 -0.92 -9.12
CA TYR A 135 12.75 -0.26 -8.01
C TYR A 135 11.70 0.31 -7.07
N ALA A 136 11.90 0.12 -5.77
CA ALA A 136 10.97 0.65 -4.78
C ALA A 136 11.69 1.39 -3.66
N LYS A 137 11.17 2.55 -3.28
CA LYS A 137 11.66 3.36 -2.14
C LYS A 137 10.57 3.51 -1.09
N PRO A 138 10.93 3.57 0.20
CA PRO A 138 9.94 3.69 1.25
C PRO A 138 9.23 5.05 1.22
N ILE A 139 7.99 5.08 1.70
CA ILE A 139 7.20 6.30 1.92
C ILE A 139 6.94 6.44 3.42
N HIS A 140 7.20 7.62 3.98
CA HIS A 140 6.90 7.92 5.38
C HIS A 140 6.06 9.20 5.45
N ILE A 141 4.86 9.09 6.03
CA ILE A 141 3.98 10.21 6.36
C ILE A 141 4.04 10.39 7.88
N SER A 142 4.56 11.53 8.32
CA SER A 142 4.68 11.88 9.74
C SER A 142 3.32 12.20 10.39
N ASP A 143 3.32 12.29 11.71
CA ASP A 143 2.12 12.56 12.51
C ASP A 143 1.48 13.93 12.18
N SER A 144 0.18 14.07 12.48
CA SER A 144 -0.55 15.35 12.47
C SER A 144 -0.66 16.07 11.11
N VAL A 145 -0.77 15.32 10.01
CA VAL A 145 -1.09 15.89 8.69
C VAL A 145 -2.60 16.17 8.60
N LEU A 146 -2.96 17.46 8.64
CA LEU A 146 -4.34 17.97 8.66
C LEU A 146 -4.75 18.59 7.32
N PRO A 147 -6.06 18.70 7.03
CA PRO A 147 -6.56 19.47 5.89
C PRO A 147 -6.04 20.91 5.93
N GLY A 148 -5.22 21.30 4.94
CA GLY A 148 -4.69 22.65 4.81
C GLY A 148 -3.19 22.85 5.07
N VAL A 149 -2.38 21.81 5.35
CA VAL A 149 -0.91 21.96 5.46
C VAL A 149 -0.07 20.88 4.77
N THR A 150 0.98 21.47 4.19
CA THR A 150 2.33 21.12 3.71
C THR A 150 2.96 19.77 4.04
N ILE A 151 3.67 19.31 3.01
CA ILE A 151 4.43 18.08 2.86
C ILE A 151 5.87 18.31 3.33
N GLY A 152 6.37 17.43 4.21
CA GLY A 152 7.63 17.60 4.96
C GLY A 152 8.92 17.45 4.13
N GLU A 153 10.06 17.82 4.73
CA GLU A 153 11.37 17.77 4.10
C GLU A 153 11.70 16.35 3.59
N ASN A 154 12.17 16.24 2.34
CA ASN A 154 12.41 15.01 1.55
C ASN A 154 11.18 14.27 0.97
N SER A 155 10.00 14.87 0.98
CA SER A 155 8.84 14.26 0.34
C SER A 155 8.87 14.38 -1.20
N ILE A 156 8.47 13.32 -1.89
CA ILE A 156 8.24 13.33 -3.34
C ILE A 156 6.73 13.27 -3.59
N ILE A 157 6.19 14.31 -4.25
CA ILE A 157 4.80 14.31 -4.76
C ILE A 157 4.84 14.03 -6.26
N GLY A 158 4.57 12.79 -6.66
CA GLY A 158 4.43 12.42 -8.06
C GLY A 158 3.16 13.04 -8.67
N ARG A 159 3.31 13.91 -9.67
CA ARG A 159 2.23 14.27 -10.59
C ARG A 159 2.22 13.27 -11.74
N HIS A 160 1.03 12.80 -12.14
CA HIS A 160 0.81 12.15 -13.43
C HIS A 160 1.32 13.06 -14.57
N GLN A 161 2.47 12.74 -15.14
CA GLN A 161 2.90 13.30 -16.42
C GLN A 161 2.17 12.51 -17.52
N GLY A 162 0.98 12.99 -17.90
CA GLY A 162 0.51 12.74 -19.25
C GLY A 162 1.54 13.34 -20.20
N HIS A 163 2.13 12.50 -21.05
CA HIS A 163 3.00 12.91 -22.14
C HIS A 163 2.34 14.04 -22.96
N PRO A 164 2.93 15.24 -23.11
CA PRO A 164 2.71 16.02 -24.31
C PRO A 164 3.37 15.28 -25.47
N ARG A 165 2.67 15.28 -26.61
CA ARG A 165 3.04 14.59 -27.86
C ARG A 165 4.44 14.92 -28.34
#